data_AF-A0A8S3WYC4-F1
#
_entry.id   AF-A0A8S3WYC4-F1
#
_cell.length_a   1.000
_cell.length_b   1.000
_cell.length_c   1.000
_cell.angle_alpha   90.00
_cell.angle_beta   90.00
_cell.angle_gamma   90.00
#
_symmetry.space_group_name_H-M   'P 1'
#
loop_
_entity.id
_entity.type
_entity.pdbx_description
1 polymer ?
#
loop_
_entity_poly.entity_id
_entity_poly.type
_entity_poly.pdbx_seq_one_letter_code
_entity_poly.pdbx_strand_id
1 'polypeptide(L)'
;MENVTCKKWQRSENWLKEDKHLLMDLVRERVSVIENKNTDTNTNSKKLAAWADLLCSFNSICKGGTCTLPQIKSQWSIIKMTKKKIKSVERKNLRQTGGGPHPTTNPENADDICSWLPNEFVIDTNEFDSDEINQIGEPSQNKIKVDGINKLVNVENKSSDNDTKSTIKDVTVEILEEIQTTREPSITVTEQNLADRVRYILRSSIFDGAELERLRREAVPSSNENATTGGAVPQVAKQPAHVEAAENTPVVADSNDDGTFTQELEIEQMRSTLEEAIMETRSTPLENRPRLPRIALSKRNRAVVRALNPMLVTYLEASWDLCDTDSILFGAALAVCRIIGAKLSTAGRTTGQSSAIPAWRTRIEQRIARARALIGRLICFRSGNTRPRIVRTVRMAFAGTSVSLSQPDIMQKLTERIDDLKQRIAAWGKRIRRYTERFTWFNQNRLFQSDQKRLYKSLERPMVSGTGPVTNQADTVAFWRSLWSEPVNHNEGLWTEVVASQCAGITPMDPVTITPDDVAEAVRRARTGKVRDLTGCITTG
;
A
#
# COMPACT_ATOMS: atom_id res chain seq x y z
N MET A 1 -23.73 34.75 0.50
CA MET A 1 -22.63 33.77 0.38
C MET A 1 -23.24 32.39 0.57
N GLU A 2 -22.95 31.44 -0.32
CA GLU A 2 -23.55 30.11 -0.28
C GLU A 2 -22.76 29.15 0.62
N ASN A 3 -23.45 28.30 1.38
CA ASN A 3 -22.83 27.38 2.32
C ASN A 3 -22.27 26.14 1.62
N VAL A 4 -20.95 26.12 1.40
CA VAL A 4 -20.23 24.96 0.85
C VAL A 4 -20.21 23.81 1.88
N THR A 5 -21.24 22.96 1.85
CA THR A 5 -21.34 21.81 2.75
C THR A 5 -20.32 20.72 2.36
N CYS A 6 -19.31 20.54 3.21
CA CYS A 6 -18.26 19.54 2.97
C CYS A 6 -18.82 18.12 3.13
N LYS A 7 -18.94 17.37 2.03
CA LYS A 7 -19.53 16.01 2.02
C LYS A 7 -18.72 15.04 2.89
N LYS A 8 -19.29 14.65 4.03
CA LYS A 8 -18.83 13.50 4.82
C LYS A 8 -18.84 12.24 3.94
N TRP A 9 -17.81 11.40 4.06
CA TRP A 9 -17.76 10.12 3.36
C TRP A 9 -18.76 9.15 4.01
N GLN A 10 -19.91 8.94 3.38
CA GLN A 10 -20.82 7.87 3.76
C GLN A 10 -20.15 6.52 3.48
N ARG A 11 -20.14 5.61 4.46
CA ARG A 11 -19.88 4.19 4.18
C ARG A 11 -20.98 3.71 3.23
N SER A 12 -20.59 3.11 2.11
CA SER A 12 -21.53 2.35 1.30
C SER A 12 -21.94 1.08 2.06
N GLU A 13 -23.15 0.63 1.77
CA GLU A 13 -23.69 -0.61 2.31
C GLU A 13 -22.86 -1.83 1.86
N ASN A 14 -22.85 -2.88 2.68
CA ASN A 14 -22.13 -4.11 2.36
C ASN A 14 -22.85 -4.87 1.25
N TRP A 15 -22.19 -5.02 0.10
CA TRP A 15 -22.68 -5.89 -0.98
C TRP A 15 -23.09 -7.27 -0.46
N LEU A 16 -24.32 -7.70 -0.76
CA LEU A 16 -24.85 -9.00 -0.39
C LEU A 16 -24.10 -10.14 -1.10
N LYS A 17 -24.36 -11.40 -0.75
CA LYS A 17 -23.76 -12.55 -1.46
C LYS A 17 -24.46 -12.75 -2.80
N GLU A 18 -25.76 -12.52 -2.83
CA GLU A 18 -26.70 -12.73 -3.92
C GLU A 18 -26.40 -11.75 -5.06
N ASP A 19 -26.28 -10.46 -4.73
CA ASP A 19 -25.89 -9.40 -5.66
C ASP A 19 -24.51 -9.65 -6.31
N LYS A 20 -23.59 -10.33 -5.61
CA LYS A 20 -22.29 -10.72 -6.20
C LYS A 20 -22.42 -11.82 -7.24
N HIS A 21 -23.39 -12.74 -7.11
CA HIS A 21 -23.65 -13.77 -8.12
C HIS A 21 -24.39 -13.18 -9.31
N LEU A 22 -25.44 -12.36 -9.08
CA LEU A 22 -26.11 -11.57 -10.12
C LEU A 22 -25.11 -10.77 -10.96
N LEU A 23 -24.10 -10.16 -10.32
CA LEU A 23 -23.02 -9.46 -11.02
C LEU A 23 -22.07 -10.40 -11.80
N MET A 24 -21.84 -11.65 -11.35
CA MET A 24 -21.10 -12.62 -12.18
C MET A 24 -21.85 -12.90 -13.47
N ASP A 25 -23.14 -13.21 -13.37
CA ASP A 25 -23.90 -13.76 -14.49
C ASP A 25 -24.22 -12.68 -15.55
N LEU A 26 -24.55 -11.46 -15.13
CA LEU A 26 -24.72 -10.32 -16.04
C LEU A 26 -23.41 -9.90 -16.73
N VAL A 27 -22.24 -10.08 -16.08
CA VAL A 27 -20.93 -9.87 -16.73
C VAL A 27 -20.58 -11.04 -17.64
N ARG A 28 -20.93 -12.29 -17.28
CA ARG A 28 -20.70 -13.49 -18.10
C ARG A 28 -21.39 -13.38 -19.45
N GLU A 29 -22.66 -12.96 -19.45
CA GLU A 29 -23.45 -12.69 -20.67
C GLU A 29 -22.76 -11.68 -21.61
N ARG A 30 -22.08 -10.67 -21.04
CA ARG A 30 -21.48 -9.53 -21.77
C ARG A 30 -19.94 -9.61 -21.86
N VAL A 31 -19.33 -10.74 -21.50
CA VAL A 31 -17.88 -10.85 -21.27
C VAL A 31 -17.05 -10.53 -22.52
N SER A 32 -17.52 -10.94 -23.70
CA SER A 32 -16.88 -10.73 -25.00
C SER A 32 -16.73 -9.25 -25.39
N VAL A 33 -17.57 -8.37 -24.82
CA VAL A 33 -17.49 -6.91 -25.01
C VAL A 33 -16.76 -6.27 -23.83
N ILE A 34 -17.12 -6.62 -22.59
CA ILE A 34 -16.61 -6.00 -21.36
C ILE A 34 -15.10 -6.23 -21.18
N GLU A 35 -14.63 -7.47 -21.38
CA GLU A 35 -13.24 -7.88 -21.16
C GLU A 35 -12.41 -7.91 -22.46
N ASN A 36 -12.94 -7.35 -23.54
CA ASN A 36 -12.24 -7.22 -24.81
C ASN A 36 -10.94 -6.40 -24.63
N LYS A 37 -9.80 -6.90 -25.10
CA LYS A 37 -8.49 -6.24 -24.91
C LYS A 37 -8.25 -5.06 -25.86
N ASN A 38 -9.06 -4.87 -26.90
CA ASN A 38 -8.87 -3.76 -27.86
C ASN A 38 -9.25 -2.40 -27.25
N THR A 39 -8.54 -1.35 -27.66
CA THR A 39 -8.58 0.00 -27.07
C THR A 39 -9.05 1.08 -28.06
N ASP A 40 -9.56 0.70 -29.23
CA ASP A 40 -10.11 1.62 -30.23
C ASP A 40 -11.42 2.29 -29.77
N THR A 41 -11.77 3.40 -30.43
CA THR A 41 -12.95 4.22 -30.10
C THR A 41 -14.27 3.44 -30.23
N ASN A 42 -14.38 2.50 -31.17
CA ASN A 42 -15.60 1.73 -31.42
C ASN A 42 -15.79 0.65 -30.32
N THR A 43 -14.74 -0.11 -29.99
CA THR A 43 -14.76 -1.07 -28.86
C THR A 43 -14.97 -0.36 -27.53
N ASN A 44 -14.35 0.80 -27.29
CA ASN A 44 -14.57 1.58 -26.08
C ASN A 44 -16.01 2.10 -25.97
N SER A 45 -16.63 2.51 -27.07
CA SER A 45 -18.05 2.90 -27.11
C SER A 45 -18.97 1.72 -26.82
N LYS A 46 -18.72 0.55 -27.44
CA LYS A 46 -19.44 -0.72 -27.17
C LYS A 46 -19.30 -1.16 -25.71
N LYS A 47 -18.11 -1.05 -25.13
CA LYS A 47 -17.87 -1.29 -23.69
C LYS A 47 -18.70 -0.36 -22.82
N LEU A 48 -18.75 0.93 -23.12
CA LEU A 48 -19.55 1.89 -22.36
C LEU A 48 -21.05 1.57 -22.42
N ALA A 49 -21.57 1.22 -23.59
CA ALA A 49 -22.95 0.78 -23.78
C ALA A 49 -23.25 -0.51 -23.00
N ALA A 50 -22.44 -1.57 -23.16
CA ALA A 50 -22.62 -2.83 -22.45
C ALA A 50 -22.52 -2.67 -20.91
N TRP A 51 -21.70 -1.75 -20.42
CA TRP A 51 -21.61 -1.41 -19.01
C TRP A 51 -22.83 -0.63 -18.48
N ALA A 52 -23.50 0.18 -19.32
CA ALA A 52 -24.72 0.90 -18.96
C ALA A 52 -25.95 -0.02 -18.99
N ASP A 53 -26.04 -0.91 -19.99
CA ASP A 53 -27.05 -1.97 -20.08
C ASP A 53 -26.96 -2.95 -18.89
N LEU A 54 -25.74 -3.37 -18.53
CA LEU A 54 -25.50 -4.18 -17.34
C LEU A 54 -25.95 -3.47 -16.05
N LEU A 55 -25.69 -2.16 -15.93
CA LEU A 55 -26.14 -1.36 -14.78
C LEU A 55 -27.67 -1.31 -14.69
N CYS A 56 -28.36 -1.15 -15.82
CA CYS A 56 -29.82 -1.14 -15.89
C CYS A 56 -30.40 -2.51 -15.48
N SER A 57 -29.86 -3.58 -16.07
CA SER A 57 -30.23 -4.97 -15.74
C SER A 57 -29.98 -5.29 -14.27
N PHE A 58 -28.82 -4.89 -13.73
CA PHE A 58 -28.45 -5.12 -12.34
C PHE A 58 -29.38 -4.38 -11.37
N ASN A 59 -29.58 -3.07 -11.56
CA ASN A 59 -30.44 -2.25 -10.68
C ASN A 59 -31.93 -2.61 -10.77
N SER A 60 -32.35 -3.39 -11.77
CA SER A 60 -33.72 -3.92 -11.90
C SER A 60 -33.94 -5.23 -11.15
N ILE A 61 -32.87 -5.90 -10.69
CA ILE A 61 -32.90 -7.27 -10.14
C ILE A 61 -32.19 -7.37 -8.77
N CYS A 62 -31.30 -6.43 -8.43
CA CYS A 62 -30.52 -6.46 -7.20
C CYS A 62 -31.39 -6.38 -5.93
N LYS A 63 -30.95 -7.06 -4.87
CA LYS A 63 -31.65 -7.10 -3.57
C LYS A 63 -31.12 -6.04 -2.60
N GLY A 64 -29.88 -5.60 -2.76
CA GLY A 64 -29.35 -4.39 -2.13
C GLY A 64 -29.83 -3.10 -2.81
N GLY A 65 -29.51 -1.95 -2.21
CA GLY A 65 -29.85 -0.64 -2.78
C GLY A 65 -29.20 -0.34 -4.13
N THR A 66 -29.82 0.57 -4.90
CA THR A 66 -29.41 0.95 -6.26
C THR A 66 -27.94 1.29 -6.36
N CYS A 67 -27.20 0.57 -7.21
CA CYS A 67 -25.77 0.81 -7.43
C CYS A 67 -25.51 1.84 -8.52
N THR A 68 -24.33 2.46 -8.50
CA THR A 68 -23.82 3.33 -9.57
C THR A 68 -22.75 2.62 -10.40
N LEU A 69 -22.52 3.08 -11.63
CA LEU A 69 -21.54 2.44 -12.53
C LEU A 69 -20.12 2.31 -11.94
N PRO A 70 -19.57 3.30 -11.20
CA PRO A 70 -18.27 3.15 -10.54
C PRO A 70 -18.28 2.06 -9.46
N GLN A 71 -19.38 1.89 -8.72
CA GLN A 71 -19.50 0.84 -7.70
C GLN A 71 -19.52 -0.55 -8.35
N ILE A 72 -20.30 -0.74 -9.42
CA ILE A 72 -20.34 -2.00 -10.18
C ILE A 72 -18.95 -2.37 -10.73
N LYS A 73 -18.27 -1.42 -11.40
CA LYS A 73 -16.92 -1.65 -11.97
C LYS A 73 -15.88 -1.92 -10.89
N SER A 74 -15.96 -1.23 -9.74
CA SER A 74 -15.10 -1.48 -8.59
C SER A 74 -15.33 -2.87 -8.01
N GLN A 75 -16.58 -3.28 -7.82
CA GLN A 75 -16.94 -4.59 -7.27
C GLN A 75 -16.51 -5.74 -8.18
N TRP A 76 -16.73 -5.64 -9.49
CA TRP A 76 -16.25 -6.62 -10.46
C TRP A 76 -14.72 -6.81 -10.36
N SER A 77 -13.96 -5.71 -10.26
CA SER A 77 -12.52 -5.75 -10.03
C SER A 77 -12.14 -6.45 -8.72
N ILE A 78 -12.85 -6.16 -7.62
CA ILE A 78 -12.65 -6.81 -6.31
C ILE A 78 -12.88 -8.32 -6.40
N ILE A 79 -13.90 -8.78 -7.12
CA ILE A 79 -14.21 -10.21 -7.25
C ILE A 79 -13.16 -10.91 -8.13
N LYS A 80 -12.73 -10.32 -9.26
CA LYS A 80 -11.59 -10.81 -10.04
C LYS A 80 -10.33 -10.95 -9.17
N MET A 81 -9.98 -9.93 -8.38
CA MET A 81 -8.82 -9.99 -7.48
C MET A 81 -8.97 -11.06 -6.39
N THR A 82 -10.17 -11.23 -5.83
CA THR A 82 -10.44 -12.25 -4.80
C THR A 82 -10.30 -13.67 -5.35
N LYS A 83 -10.83 -13.95 -6.54
CA LYS A 83 -10.65 -15.25 -7.21
C LYS A 83 -9.20 -15.51 -7.62
N LYS A 84 -8.46 -14.50 -8.11
CA LYS A 84 -7.00 -14.62 -8.34
C LYS A 84 -6.24 -14.96 -7.07
N LYS A 85 -6.62 -14.37 -5.92
CA LYS A 85 -6.05 -14.70 -4.60
C LYS A 85 -6.36 -16.14 -4.19
N ILE A 86 -7.60 -16.61 -4.35
CA ILE A 86 -8.00 -17.99 -4.04
C ILE A 86 -7.15 -18.99 -4.86
N LYS A 87 -7.12 -18.85 -6.19
CA LYS A 87 -6.32 -19.74 -7.07
C LYS A 87 -4.82 -19.68 -6.77
N SER A 88 -4.31 -18.54 -6.29
CA SER A 88 -2.92 -18.44 -5.85
C SER A 88 -2.64 -19.12 -4.52
N VAL A 89 -3.59 -19.16 -3.58
CA VAL A 89 -3.49 -19.92 -2.32
C VAL A 89 -3.61 -21.41 -2.60
N GLU A 90 -4.55 -21.82 -3.47
CA GLU A 90 -4.73 -23.19 -3.93
C GLU A 90 -3.43 -23.78 -4.52
N ARG A 91 -2.81 -23.10 -5.50
CA ARG A 91 -1.50 -23.50 -6.05
C ARG A 91 -0.40 -23.55 -5.00
N LYS A 92 -0.41 -22.62 -4.02
CA LYS A 92 0.56 -22.63 -2.92
C LYS A 92 0.35 -23.84 -2.01
N ASN A 93 -0.90 -24.22 -1.74
CA ASN A 93 -1.24 -25.38 -0.92
C ASN A 93 -0.86 -26.69 -1.61
N LEU A 94 -1.11 -26.79 -2.93
CA LEU A 94 -0.66 -27.91 -3.77
C LEU A 94 0.88 -28.12 -3.76
N ARG A 95 1.63 -27.07 -3.40
CA ARG A 95 3.10 -27.06 -3.31
C ARG A 95 3.63 -27.28 -1.88
N GLN A 96 2.79 -27.64 -0.91
CA GLN A 96 3.21 -27.95 0.46
C GLN A 96 3.55 -29.44 0.61
N THR A 97 4.83 -29.77 0.69
CA THR A 97 5.34 -31.16 0.91
C THR A 97 5.27 -31.62 2.38
N GLY A 98 4.44 -30.97 3.19
CA GLY A 98 4.45 -31.05 4.66
C GLY A 98 3.64 -32.21 5.28
N GLY A 99 3.75 -33.43 4.73
CA GLY A 99 3.30 -34.68 5.37
C GLY A 99 1.79 -34.90 5.63
N GLY A 100 0.96 -33.87 5.52
CA GLY A 100 -0.49 -33.96 5.72
C GLY A 100 -1.26 -34.56 4.53
N PRO A 101 -2.55 -34.89 4.72
CA PRO A 101 -3.41 -35.35 3.62
C PRO A 101 -3.54 -34.28 2.53
N HIS A 102 -3.50 -34.70 1.27
CA HIS A 102 -3.69 -33.81 0.13
C HIS A 102 -5.07 -33.15 0.19
N PRO A 103 -5.20 -31.82 0.02
CA PRO A 103 -6.49 -31.16 0.02
C PRO A 103 -7.36 -31.69 -1.12
N THR A 104 -8.64 -31.98 -0.85
CA THR A 104 -9.58 -32.44 -1.88
C THR A 104 -9.75 -31.36 -2.94
N THR A 105 -9.36 -31.67 -4.18
CA THR A 105 -9.67 -30.85 -5.34
C THR A 105 -11.17 -30.85 -5.55
N ASN A 106 -11.83 -29.70 -5.35
CA ASN A 106 -13.22 -29.56 -5.79
C ASN A 106 -13.29 -29.82 -7.30
N PRO A 107 -14.34 -30.51 -7.79
CA PRO A 107 -14.52 -30.74 -9.22
C PRO A 107 -14.61 -29.39 -9.96
N GLU A 108 -14.10 -29.35 -11.20
CA GLU A 108 -14.11 -28.14 -12.03
C GLU A 108 -15.54 -27.70 -12.34
N ASN A 109 -16.08 -26.80 -11.50
CA ASN A 109 -17.39 -26.24 -11.72
C ASN A 109 -17.33 -25.26 -12.90
N ALA A 110 -18.08 -25.56 -13.98
CA ALA A 110 -18.11 -24.77 -15.20
C ALA A 110 -18.48 -23.29 -14.98
N ASP A 111 -19.20 -22.98 -13.89
CA ASP A 111 -19.56 -21.62 -13.49
C ASP A 111 -18.39 -20.76 -12.99
N ASP A 112 -17.23 -21.33 -12.65
CA ASP A 112 -16.12 -20.54 -12.11
C ASP A 112 -15.53 -19.54 -13.13
N ILE A 113 -15.18 -18.34 -12.65
CA ILE A 113 -14.61 -17.25 -13.47
C ILE A 113 -13.36 -17.70 -14.24
N CYS A 114 -12.64 -18.73 -13.77
CA CYS A 114 -11.49 -19.26 -14.48
C CYS A 114 -11.83 -19.90 -15.84
N SER A 115 -13.03 -20.44 -16.03
CA SER A 115 -13.41 -21.12 -17.29
C SER A 115 -13.74 -20.11 -18.39
N TRP A 116 -14.41 -18.99 -18.05
CA TRP A 116 -14.85 -17.96 -18.99
C TRP A 116 -13.97 -16.69 -19.06
N LEU A 117 -12.99 -16.52 -18.16
CA LEU A 117 -11.87 -15.57 -18.33
C LEU A 117 -10.48 -16.25 -18.21
N PRO A 118 -10.14 -17.31 -18.96
CA PRO A 118 -8.88 -18.03 -18.80
C PRO A 118 -7.66 -17.10 -18.89
N ASN A 119 -7.71 -16.15 -19.83
CA ASN A 119 -6.70 -15.11 -20.07
C ASN A 119 -6.39 -14.15 -18.90
N GLU A 120 -7.20 -14.12 -17.84
CA GLU A 120 -6.93 -13.35 -16.61
C GLU A 120 -6.25 -14.18 -15.51
N PHE A 121 -6.22 -15.51 -15.64
CA PHE A 121 -5.67 -16.44 -14.63
C PHE A 121 -4.45 -17.24 -15.11
N VAL A 122 -4.02 -17.05 -16.37
CA VAL A 122 -2.71 -17.54 -16.88
C VAL A 122 -1.58 -17.03 -15.98
N ILE A 123 -0.57 -17.86 -15.80
CA ILE A 123 0.70 -17.54 -15.13
C ILE A 123 1.77 -17.52 -16.21
N ASP A 124 2.60 -16.48 -16.26
CA ASP A 124 3.77 -16.46 -17.13
C ASP A 124 4.78 -17.52 -16.65
N THR A 125 4.86 -18.66 -17.34
CA THR A 125 5.82 -19.72 -17.03
C THR A 125 7.24 -19.26 -17.37
N ASN A 126 8.15 -19.38 -16.41
CA ASN A 126 9.54 -18.95 -16.53
C ASN A 126 10.45 -20.11 -16.08
N GLU A 127 11.25 -20.64 -17.00
CA GLU A 127 12.23 -21.74 -16.82
C GLU A 127 13.23 -21.50 -15.67
N PHE A 128 13.35 -20.25 -15.19
CA PHE A 128 14.26 -19.84 -14.12
C PHE A 128 13.53 -19.46 -12.82
N ASP A 129 12.23 -19.73 -12.70
CA ASP A 129 11.45 -19.56 -11.47
C ASP A 129 11.10 -20.91 -10.84
N SER A 130 10.94 -20.95 -9.52
CA SER A 130 10.67 -22.20 -8.80
C SER A 130 9.23 -22.71 -8.95
N ASP A 131 8.40 -22.03 -9.73
CA ASP A 131 6.95 -22.19 -9.82
C ASP A 131 6.45 -23.04 -11.01
N GLU A 132 7.35 -23.64 -11.78
CA GLU A 132 7.02 -24.57 -12.87
C GLU A 132 6.17 -25.77 -12.38
N ILE A 133 5.22 -26.19 -13.23
CA ILE A 133 4.37 -27.37 -13.04
C ILE A 133 4.50 -28.20 -14.32
N ASN A 134 5.26 -29.30 -14.25
CA ASN A 134 5.21 -30.32 -15.28
C ASN A 134 3.79 -30.89 -15.33
N GLN A 135 3.16 -30.83 -16.51
CA GLN A 135 1.87 -31.50 -16.72
C GLN A 135 2.13 -33.01 -16.61
N ILE A 136 1.49 -33.67 -15.64
CA ILE A 136 1.64 -35.10 -15.41
C ILE A 136 0.89 -35.83 -16.51
N GLY A 137 1.65 -36.42 -17.44
CA GLY A 137 1.14 -37.41 -18.39
C GLY A 137 0.75 -38.72 -17.71
N GLU A 138 0.14 -39.61 -18.49
CA GLU A 138 -0.53 -40.83 -18.04
C GLU A 138 0.34 -41.82 -17.22
N PRO A 139 -0.27 -42.65 -16.35
CA PRO A 139 0.43 -43.34 -15.28
C PRO A 139 1.22 -44.58 -15.74
N SER A 140 2.36 -44.84 -15.09
CA SER A 140 3.06 -46.13 -15.18
C SER A 140 3.84 -46.50 -13.92
N GLN A 141 3.22 -47.38 -13.13
CA GLN A 141 3.80 -48.44 -12.28
C GLN A 141 4.95 -48.13 -11.28
N ASN A 142 4.59 -48.20 -9.99
CA ASN A 142 5.29 -48.93 -8.92
C ASN A 142 6.84 -48.94 -8.86
N LYS A 143 7.37 -48.37 -7.76
CA LYS A 143 8.02 -49.22 -6.72
C LYS A 143 8.11 -48.53 -5.36
N ILE A 144 7.72 -49.26 -4.32
CA ILE A 144 7.89 -48.88 -2.90
C ILE A 144 9.31 -49.26 -2.47
N LYS A 145 9.95 -48.43 -1.64
CA LYS A 145 10.84 -48.94 -0.58
C LYS A 145 10.81 -48.04 0.64
N VAL A 146 10.72 -48.67 1.81
CA VAL A 146 10.74 -48.07 3.15
C VAL A 146 12.04 -48.49 3.84
N ASP A 147 12.62 -47.60 4.67
CA ASP A 147 13.54 -47.83 5.81
C ASP A 147 14.13 -46.45 6.21
N GLY A 148 14.45 -46.11 7.47
CA GLY A 148 14.20 -46.79 8.75
C GLY A 148 15.09 -46.26 9.89
N ILE A 149 14.56 -46.21 11.13
CA ILE A 149 15.26 -46.28 12.43
C ILE A 149 16.04 -45.05 12.97
N ASN A 150 15.35 -44.28 13.82
CA ASN A 150 15.64 -43.90 15.22
C ASN A 150 17.07 -43.54 15.71
N LYS A 151 17.15 -42.39 16.41
CA LYS A 151 17.70 -42.34 17.79
C LYS A 151 17.10 -41.22 18.66
N LEU A 152 17.65 -41.01 19.87
CA LEU A 152 16.89 -40.85 21.13
C LEU A 152 17.73 -40.14 22.23
N VAL A 153 17.10 -39.69 23.34
CA VAL A 153 17.72 -39.40 24.69
C VAL A 153 18.66 -38.15 24.73
N ASN A 154 18.79 -37.26 25.74
CA ASN A 154 18.19 -36.95 27.08
C ASN A 154 18.66 -35.51 27.52
N VAL A 155 18.31 -34.85 28.66
CA VAL A 155 17.08 -34.69 29.49
C VAL A 155 17.37 -33.61 30.60
N GLU A 156 16.35 -32.98 31.23
CA GLU A 156 16.42 -32.21 32.53
C GLU A 156 17.28 -30.90 32.63
N ASN A 157 17.10 -29.92 33.55
CA ASN A 157 16.02 -29.59 34.53
C ASN A 157 16.05 -28.09 35.00
N LYS A 158 14.90 -27.53 35.46
CA LYS A 158 14.71 -26.28 36.29
C LYS A 158 15.12 -24.91 35.67
N SER A 159 14.61 -23.73 36.08
CA SER A 159 13.69 -23.33 37.18
C SER A 159 12.68 -22.23 36.75
N SER A 160 11.81 -21.82 37.68
CA SER A 160 10.65 -20.90 37.58
C SER A 160 10.89 -19.45 37.13
N ASP A 161 9.79 -18.79 36.70
CA ASP A 161 9.32 -17.44 37.12
C ASP A 161 8.41 -16.73 36.07
N ASN A 162 7.36 -17.41 35.55
CA ASN A 162 6.40 -16.78 34.60
C ASN A 162 4.92 -17.20 34.74
N ASP A 163 4.60 -18.21 35.55
CA ASP A 163 3.39 -19.04 35.35
C ASP A 163 2.06 -18.30 35.61
N THR A 164 2.03 -17.34 36.54
CA THR A 164 0.83 -16.51 36.83
C THR A 164 0.36 -15.67 35.64
N LYS A 165 1.22 -15.47 34.62
CA LYS A 165 0.91 -14.73 33.40
C LYS A 165 0.84 -15.63 32.15
N SER A 166 1.10 -16.94 32.28
CA SER A 166 0.71 -17.93 31.28
C SER A 166 -0.71 -18.39 31.56
N THR A 167 -0.97 -18.97 32.74
CA THR A 167 -2.24 -19.59 33.15
C THR A 167 -3.48 -18.73 32.85
N ILE A 168 -3.42 -17.41 33.07
CA ILE A 168 -4.54 -16.49 32.78
C ILE A 168 -4.82 -16.34 31.27
N LYS A 169 -3.81 -16.50 30.41
CA LYS A 169 -4.02 -16.56 28.95
C LYS A 169 -4.55 -17.93 28.54
N ASP A 170 -3.93 -18.98 29.07
CA ASP A 170 -4.17 -20.36 28.63
C ASP A 170 -5.64 -20.76 28.93
N VAL A 171 -6.14 -20.43 30.13
CA VAL A 171 -7.57 -20.57 30.48
C VAL A 171 -8.50 -19.71 29.59
N THR A 172 -8.08 -18.52 29.15
CA THR A 172 -8.90 -17.73 28.20
C THR A 172 -8.86 -18.26 26.77
N VAL A 173 -7.89 -19.12 26.43
CA VAL A 173 -7.83 -19.80 25.13
C VAL A 173 -8.74 -21.03 25.15
N GLU A 174 -8.66 -21.87 26.19
CA GLU A 174 -9.55 -23.05 26.36
C GLU A 174 -11.04 -22.66 26.31
N ILE A 175 -11.44 -21.62 27.06
CA ILE A 175 -12.84 -21.14 27.09
C ILE A 175 -13.29 -20.63 25.69
N LEU A 176 -12.39 -20.03 24.90
CA LEU A 176 -12.72 -19.58 23.55
C LEU A 176 -12.78 -20.76 22.56
N GLU A 177 -11.95 -21.77 22.73
CA GLU A 177 -11.93 -22.98 21.90
C GLU A 177 -13.17 -23.86 22.14
N GLU A 178 -13.63 -23.97 23.39
CA GLU A 178 -14.88 -24.64 23.76
C GLU A 178 -16.11 -23.91 23.19
N ILE A 179 -16.18 -22.58 23.32
CA ILE A 179 -17.26 -21.76 22.74
C ILE A 179 -17.29 -21.85 21.20
N GLN A 180 -16.12 -21.85 20.55
CA GLN A 180 -16.01 -21.96 19.10
C GLN A 180 -16.44 -23.36 18.60
N THR A 181 -15.97 -24.42 19.27
CA THR A 181 -16.32 -25.83 18.97
C THR A 181 -17.81 -26.09 19.14
N THR A 182 -18.43 -25.51 20.17
CA THR A 182 -19.87 -25.68 20.46
C THR A 182 -20.76 -24.94 19.45
N ARG A 183 -20.27 -23.90 18.76
CA ARG A 183 -21.10 -23.04 17.88
C ARG A 183 -20.92 -23.26 16.39
N GLU A 184 -19.71 -23.51 15.89
CA GLU A 184 -19.44 -23.69 14.45
C GLU A 184 -18.36 -24.77 14.18
N PRO A 185 -18.70 -26.07 14.23
CA PRO A 185 -17.74 -27.17 14.12
C PRO A 185 -17.09 -27.34 12.73
N SER A 186 -17.49 -26.55 11.72
CA SER A 186 -16.95 -26.61 10.35
C SER A 186 -15.73 -25.71 10.09
N ILE A 187 -15.24 -24.97 11.10
CA ILE A 187 -14.19 -23.96 10.93
C ILE A 187 -12.99 -24.27 11.83
N THR A 188 -12.06 -25.10 11.32
CA THR A 188 -10.79 -25.42 11.99
C THR A 188 -9.82 -24.23 11.92
N VAL A 189 -9.76 -23.43 12.98
CA VAL A 189 -8.82 -22.31 13.12
C VAL A 189 -7.82 -22.64 14.21
N THR A 190 -6.53 -22.58 13.90
CA THR A 190 -5.47 -22.85 14.88
C THR A 190 -5.40 -21.77 15.96
N GLU A 191 -5.10 -22.18 17.20
CA GLU A 191 -4.87 -21.35 18.39
C GLU A 191 -4.06 -20.07 18.11
N GLN A 192 -2.90 -20.20 17.45
CA GLN A 192 -2.04 -19.08 17.04
C GLN A 192 -2.76 -18.04 16.15
N ASN A 193 -3.70 -18.47 15.29
CA ASN A 193 -4.46 -17.60 14.38
C ASN A 193 -5.54 -16.82 15.16
N LEU A 194 -6.15 -17.44 16.18
CA LEU A 194 -7.01 -16.75 17.16
C LEU A 194 -6.19 -15.73 17.97
N ALA A 195 -5.04 -16.12 18.52
CA ALA A 195 -4.15 -15.24 19.27
C ALA A 195 -3.70 -14.01 18.45
N ASP A 196 -3.31 -14.20 17.18
CA ASP A 196 -2.91 -13.09 16.31
C ASP A 196 -4.09 -12.20 15.85
N ARG A 197 -5.31 -12.74 15.73
CA ARG A 197 -6.53 -11.92 15.54
C ARG A 197 -6.83 -11.06 16.78
N VAL A 198 -6.76 -11.63 17.98
CA VAL A 198 -6.93 -10.86 19.23
C VAL A 198 -5.87 -9.76 19.36
N ARG A 199 -4.59 -10.08 19.09
CA ARG A 199 -3.47 -9.13 19.04
C ARG A 199 -3.61 -8.06 17.95
N TYR A 200 -4.40 -8.30 16.90
CA TYR A 200 -4.74 -7.32 15.87
C TYR A 200 -5.88 -6.41 16.33
N ILE A 201 -6.98 -6.98 16.84
CA ILE A 201 -8.14 -6.24 17.35
C ILE A 201 -7.70 -5.24 18.44
N LEU A 202 -7.00 -5.72 19.48
CA LEU A 202 -6.50 -4.88 20.57
C LEU A 202 -5.56 -3.75 20.13
N ARG A 203 -4.80 -3.96 19.04
CA ARG A 203 -3.79 -3.00 18.55
C ARG A 203 -4.34 -2.04 17.49
N SER A 204 -5.51 -2.36 16.92
CA SER A 204 -6.17 -1.58 15.86
C SER A 204 -7.12 -0.50 16.40
N SER A 205 -7.48 -0.54 17.70
CA SER A 205 -8.37 0.43 18.35
C SER A 205 -9.74 0.59 17.66
N ILE A 206 -10.26 -0.51 17.08
CA ILE A 206 -11.51 -0.53 16.29
C ILE A 206 -12.77 -0.37 17.18
N PHE A 207 -12.67 -0.71 18.46
CA PHE A 207 -13.72 -0.60 19.47
C PHE A 207 -13.26 0.32 20.60
N ASP A 208 -14.17 1.08 21.22
CA ASP A 208 -13.84 1.88 22.42
C ASP A 208 -13.73 0.99 23.67
N GLY A 209 -13.06 1.48 24.72
CA GLY A 209 -12.87 0.74 25.97
C GLY A 209 -14.19 0.30 26.61
N ALA A 210 -15.23 1.16 26.54
CA ALA A 210 -16.58 0.83 27.03
C ALA A 210 -17.28 -0.25 26.18
N GLU A 211 -16.98 -0.36 24.88
CA GLU A 211 -17.51 -1.42 24.04
C GLU A 211 -16.83 -2.77 24.33
N LEU A 212 -15.51 -2.78 24.60
CA LEU A 212 -14.84 -3.98 25.11
C LEU A 212 -15.42 -4.41 26.46
N GLU A 213 -15.64 -3.47 27.38
CA GLU A 213 -16.23 -3.76 28.70
C GLU A 213 -17.64 -4.36 28.56
N ARG A 214 -18.46 -3.84 27.64
CA ARG A 214 -19.80 -4.36 27.34
C ARG A 214 -19.73 -5.76 26.73
N LEU A 215 -18.94 -5.95 25.67
CA LEU A 215 -18.76 -7.25 25.01
C LEU A 215 -18.21 -8.30 25.98
N ARG A 216 -17.36 -7.91 26.93
CA ARG A 216 -16.83 -8.81 27.97
C ARG A 216 -17.88 -9.26 28.99
N ARG A 217 -18.90 -8.43 29.27
CA ARG A 217 -20.07 -8.83 30.07
C ARG A 217 -21.03 -9.70 29.24
N GLU A 218 -21.21 -9.37 27.96
CA GLU A 218 -22.07 -10.07 27.00
C GLU A 218 -21.53 -11.48 26.63
N ALA A 219 -20.22 -11.71 26.80
CA ALA A 219 -19.56 -12.99 26.54
C ALA A 219 -19.54 -13.97 27.73
N VAL A 220 -19.99 -13.57 28.93
CA VAL A 220 -20.16 -14.49 30.06
C VAL A 220 -21.53 -15.17 29.94
N PRO A 221 -21.60 -16.52 29.82
CA PRO A 221 -22.89 -17.20 29.73
C PRO A 221 -23.74 -17.00 30.99
N SER A 222 -25.01 -16.64 30.80
CA SER A 222 -26.00 -16.64 31.88
C SER A 222 -26.40 -18.08 32.22
N SER A 223 -25.59 -18.73 33.07
CA SER A 223 -25.93 -20.04 33.64
C SER A 223 -27.16 -19.92 34.55
N ASN A 224 -28.10 -20.85 34.38
CA ASN A 224 -29.48 -20.71 34.87
C ASN A 224 -29.62 -21.04 36.37
N GLU A 225 -30.73 -20.60 36.98
CA GLU A 225 -31.03 -20.84 38.39
C GLU A 225 -31.34 -22.31 38.70
N ASN A 226 -30.80 -22.85 39.81
CA ASN A 226 -31.52 -23.53 40.92
C ASN A 226 -30.64 -24.53 41.71
N ALA A 227 -30.23 -24.16 42.93
CA ALA A 227 -30.08 -25.09 44.07
C ALA A 227 -29.87 -24.30 45.39
N THR A 228 -30.79 -24.44 46.34
CA THR A 228 -30.78 -23.77 47.66
C THR A 228 -29.75 -24.37 48.62
N THR A 229 -29.06 -23.55 49.43
CA THR A 229 -29.06 -23.63 50.93
C THR A 229 -28.20 -22.54 51.60
N GLY A 230 -28.84 -21.71 52.45
CA GLY A 230 -28.27 -21.15 53.69
C GLY A 230 -27.43 -19.86 53.65
N GLY A 231 -27.90 -18.79 54.31
CA GLY A 231 -27.03 -17.70 54.81
C GLY A 231 -27.58 -16.26 54.77
N ALA A 232 -28.13 -15.79 55.89
CA ALA A 232 -28.23 -14.36 56.32
C ALA A 232 -28.81 -13.27 55.36
N VAL A 233 -30.12 -13.00 55.53
CA VAL A 233 -30.80 -11.67 55.45
C VAL A 233 -30.09 -10.64 56.37
N PRO A 234 -30.05 -9.29 56.17
CA PRO A 234 -31.03 -8.35 55.51
C PRO A 234 -30.45 -7.44 54.39
N GLN A 235 -31.16 -6.64 53.56
CA GLN A 235 -32.59 -6.36 53.24
C GLN A 235 -33.46 -5.54 54.24
N VAL A 236 -34.22 -4.47 53.86
CA VAL A 236 -34.51 -3.88 52.53
C VAL A 236 -35.04 -2.42 52.58
N ALA A 237 -34.79 -1.63 51.52
CA ALA A 237 -35.54 -0.43 51.08
C ALA A 237 -35.65 0.79 52.06
N LYS A 238 -36.33 1.93 51.78
CA LYS A 238 -37.19 2.36 50.65
C LYS A 238 -37.21 3.92 50.54
N GLN A 239 -37.30 4.47 49.34
CA GLN A 239 -37.82 5.86 49.09
C GLN A 239 -39.37 5.81 48.94
N PRO A 240 -40.13 6.93 48.90
CA PRO A 240 -39.77 8.35 49.10
C PRO A 240 -40.61 9.07 50.18
N ALA A 241 -40.31 10.34 50.46
CA ALA A 241 -41.26 11.31 51.01
C ALA A 241 -40.90 12.75 50.59
N HIS A 242 -41.90 13.64 50.56
CA HIS A 242 -41.83 15.06 50.19
C HIS A 242 -42.23 15.90 51.43
N VAL A 243 -41.71 17.13 51.60
CA VAL A 243 -42.28 18.28 52.35
C VAL A 243 -41.30 19.48 52.26
N GLU A 244 -41.76 20.67 52.60
CA GLU A 244 -41.24 21.97 52.13
C GLU A 244 -40.46 22.80 53.19
N ALA A 245 -39.75 23.82 52.68
CA ALA A 245 -39.59 25.18 53.22
C ALA A 245 -38.62 25.51 54.40
N ALA A 246 -38.25 26.81 54.37
CA ALA A 246 -37.76 27.70 55.45
C ALA A 246 -36.29 27.61 55.95
N GLU A 247 -35.50 28.57 55.45
CA GLU A 247 -34.53 29.44 56.16
C GLU A 247 -34.09 29.09 57.61
N ASN A 248 -32.78 28.93 57.84
CA ASN A 248 -31.91 30.05 58.28
C ASN A 248 -30.41 29.64 58.47
N THR A 249 -29.54 30.64 58.34
CA THR A 249 -28.08 30.68 58.60
C THR A 249 -27.79 30.81 60.14
N PRO A 250 -26.54 30.72 60.68
CA PRO A 250 -25.22 30.59 60.04
C PRO A 250 -24.12 29.73 60.77
N VAL A 251 -22.88 29.78 60.24
CA VAL A 251 -21.54 29.52 60.86
C VAL A 251 -21.31 28.25 61.70
N VAL A 252 -20.44 27.35 61.21
CA VAL A 252 -19.03 27.14 61.66
C VAL A 252 -18.31 26.39 60.52
N ALA A 253 -17.01 26.64 60.33
CA ALA A 253 -16.21 26.01 59.28
C ALA A 253 -15.51 24.72 59.75
N ASP A 254 -15.34 23.76 58.83
CA ASP A 254 -14.23 22.80 58.84
C ASP A 254 -13.73 22.60 57.39
N SER A 255 -12.47 22.17 57.22
CA SER A 255 -11.64 22.56 56.07
C SER A 255 -11.24 21.38 55.17
N ASN A 256 -11.44 21.54 53.85
CA ASN A 256 -10.90 20.63 52.81
C ASN A 256 -10.62 21.42 51.50
N ASP A 257 -9.54 22.20 51.48
CA ASP A 257 -9.21 23.15 50.38
C ASP A 257 -8.06 22.66 49.45
N ASP A 258 -7.45 21.51 49.74
CA ASP A 258 -6.23 21.00 49.08
C ASP A 258 -6.39 20.76 47.55
N GLY A 259 -7.64 20.58 47.08
CA GLY A 259 -7.98 20.44 45.67
C GLY A 259 -8.06 21.77 44.90
N THR A 260 -8.33 22.89 45.57
CA THR A 260 -8.45 24.21 44.91
C THR A 260 -7.07 24.74 44.53
N PHE A 261 -6.16 24.76 45.51
CA PHE A 261 -4.82 25.32 45.40
C PHE A 261 -3.98 24.63 44.32
N THR A 262 -4.10 23.30 44.21
CA THR A 262 -3.39 22.52 43.19
C THR A 262 -3.90 22.79 41.77
N GLN A 263 -5.21 22.96 41.58
CA GLN A 263 -5.78 23.27 40.26
C GLN A 263 -5.47 24.72 39.82
N GLU A 264 -5.51 25.69 40.73
CA GLU A 264 -5.18 27.08 40.43
C GLU A 264 -3.68 27.24 40.09
N LEU A 265 -2.80 26.52 40.79
CA LEU A 265 -1.37 26.46 40.50
C LEU A 265 -1.06 25.86 39.11
N GLU A 266 -1.77 24.80 38.68
CA GLU A 266 -1.65 24.29 37.30
C GLU A 266 -2.11 25.31 36.25
N ILE A 267 -3.17 26.07 36.54
CA ILE A 267 -3.72 27.10 35.64
C ILE A 267 -2.73 28.25 35.45
N GLU A 268 -2.14 28.78 36.51
CA GLU A 268 -1.19 29.88 36.41
C GLU A 268 0.16 29.44 35.79
N GLN A 269 0.60 28.19 36.00
CA GLN A 269 1.73 27.61 35.25
C GLN A 269 1.47 27.53 33.75
N MET A 270 0.25 27.16 33.32
CA MET A 270 -0.13 27.17 31.91
C MET A 270 -0.16 28.60 31.33
N ARG A 271 -0.60 29.58 32.12
CA ARG A 271 -0.63 31.01 31.74
C ARG A 271 0.78 31.60 31.59
N SER A 272 1.67 31.37 32.56
CA SER A 272 3.07 31.75 32.48
C SER A 272 3.75 31.16 31.23
N THR A 273 3.52 29.87 30.95
CA THR A 273 4.05 29.20 29.75
C THR A 273 3.49 29.80 28.44
N LEU A 274 2.25 30.32 28.46
CA LEU A 274 1.63 31.01 27.33
C LEU A 274 2.28 32.38 27.09
N GLU A 275 2.44 33.17 28.14
CA GLU A 275 3.02 34.51 28.07
C GLU A 275 4.48 34.50 27.62
N GLU A 276 5.31 33.60 28.17
CA GLU A 276 6.69 33.37 27.69
C GLU A 276 6.73 33.05 26.20
N ALA A 277 5.85 32.15 25.72
CA ALA A 277 5.81 31.75 24.33
C ALA A 277 5.32 32.86 23.39
N ILE A 278 4.40 33.72 23.84
CA ILE A 278 3.96 34.91 23.07
C ILE A 278 5.09 35.94 22.99
N MET A 279 5.79 36.21 24.10
CA MET A 279 6.91 37.17 24.12
C MET A 279 8.08 36.70 23.25
N GLU A 280 8.48 35.43 23.34
CA GLU A 280 9.51 34.83 22.49
C GLU A 280 9.17 34.92 21.00
N THR A 281 7.89 34.72 20.63
CA THR A 281 7.47 34.65 19.23
C THR A 281 7.20 36.02 18.61
N ARG A 282 6.81 37.02 19.42
CA ARG A 282 6.90 38.45 19.07
C ARG A 282 8.34 38.88 18.80
N SER A 283 9.30 38.42 19.61
CA SER A 283 10.72 38.74 19.44
C SER A 283 11.44 37.93 18.34
N THR A 284 10.81 36.89 17.77
CA THR A 284 11.43 35.98 16.79
C THR A 284 10.86 36.18 15.38
N PRO A 285 11.67 36.62 14.39
CA PRO A 285 11.22 36.80 13.02
C PRO A 285 10.81 35.46 12.38
N LEU A 286 9.84 35.51 11.45
CA LEU A 286 9.15 34.36 10.87
C LEU A 286 10.08 33.22 10.41
N GLU A 287 11.22 33.56 9.81
CA GLU A 287 12.19 32.59 9.27
C GLU A 287 12.87 31.71 10.34
N ASN A 288 12.99 32.24 11.56
CA ASN A 288 13.66 31.58 12.68
C ASN A 288 12.70 30.82 13.60
N ARG A 289 11.39 30.94 13.39
CA ARG A 289 10.37 30.28 14.25
C ARG A 289 10.46 28.74 14.16
N PRO A 290 10.36 28.00 15.28
CA PRO A 290 10.50 26.55 15.30
C PRO A 290 9.34 25.85 14.59
N ARG A 291 9.59 24.70 13.95
CA ARG A 291 8.50 23.94 13.31
C ARG A 291 7.67 23.20 14.35
N LEU A 292 6.43 23.63 14.50
CA LEU A 292 5.45 23.01 15.39
C LEU A 292 5.04 21.60 14.90
N PRO A 293 5.14 20.55 15.74
CA PRO A 293 4.69 19.21 15.37
C PRO A 293 3.16 19.10 15.38
N ARG A 294 2.60 18.22 14.53
CA ARG A 294 1.14 17.94 14.54
C ARG A 294 0.77 17.15 15.79
N ILE A 295 0.15 17.82 16.75
CA ILE A 295 -0.36 17.25 18.00
C ILE A 295 -1.50 16.24 17.72
N ALA A 296 -1.50 15.11 18.45
CA ALA A 296 -2.57 14.12 18.42
C ALA A 296 -3.76 14.54 19.31
N LEU A 297 -4.99 14.24 18.89
CA LEU A 297 -6.23 14.58 19.61
C LEU A 297 -6.53 13.60 20.76
N SER A 298 -5.66 13.55 21.78
CA SER A 298 -5.89 12.81 23.02
C SER A 298 -6.88 13.53 23.95
N LYS A 299 -7.36 12.85 25.02
CA LYS A 299 -8.18 13.49 26.05
C LYS A 299 -7.40 14.61 26.78
N ARG A 300 -6.15 14.36 27.20
CA ARG A 300 -5.24 15.35 27.83
C ARG A 300 -4.96 16.55 26.92
N ASN A 301 -4.62 16.30 25.65
CA ASN A 301 -4.24 17.37 24.72
C ASN A 301 -5.43 18.30 24.41
N ARG A 302 -6.67 17.76 24.38
CA ARG A 302 -7.88 18.58 24.30
C ARG A 302 -8.16 19.37 25.58
N ALA A 303 -7.82 18.87 26.76
CA ALA A 303 -7.98 19.60 28.01
C ALA A 303 -7.06 20.83 28.04
N VAL A 304 -5.76 20.66 27.73
CA VAL A 304 -4.77 21.75 27.64
C VAL A 304 -5.23 22.85 26.67
N VAL A 305 -5.66 22.49 25.46
CA VAL A 305 -6.17 23.47 24.48
C VAL A 305 -7.43 24.19 24.97
N ARG A 306 -8.35 23.49 25.67
CA ARG A 306 -9.55 24.14 26.25
C ARG A 306 -9.22 25.06 27.42
N ALA A 307 -8.17 24.80 28.19
CA ALA A 307 -7.75 25.65 29.30
C ALA A 307 -7.08 26.95 28.80
N LEU A 308 -6.29 26.85 27.74
CA LEU A 308 -5.58 28.00 27.15
C LEU A 308 -6.46 28.87 26.24
N ASN A 309 -7.46 28.31 25.56
CA ASN A 309 -8.31 29.06 24.63
C ASN A 309 -9.01 30.29 25.26
N PRO A 310 -9.57 30.24 26.49
CA PRO A 310 -10.12 31.42 27.16
C PRO A 310 -9.06 32.47 27.50
N MET A 311 -7.88 32.05 27.98
CA MET A 311 -6.76 32.96 28.30
C MET A 311 -6.32 33.74 27.07
N LEU A 312 -6.33 33.09 25.90
CA LEU A 312 -5.91 33.68 24.63
C LEU A 312 -6.79 34.85 24.17
N VAL A 313 -8.05 34.92 24.61
CA VAL A 313 -8.99 36.00 24.22
C VAL A 313 -8.44 37.36 24.67
N THR A 314 -7.99 37.48 25.91
CA THR A 314 -7.44 38.74 26.47
C THR A 314 -6.19 39.21 25.72
N TYR A 315 -5.34 38.29 25.26
CA TYR A 315 -4.16 38.65 24.45
C TYR A 315 -4.55 39.05 23.01
N LEU A 316 -5.59 38.46 22.43
CA LEU A 316 -6.11 38.81 21.10
C LEU A 316 -6.86 40.14 21.09
N GLU A 317 -7.60 40.46 22.15
CA GLU A 317 -8.25 41.78 22.35
C GLU A 317 -7.23 42.91 22.51
N ALA A 318 -6.03 42.60 22.99
CA ALA A 318 -4.89 43.50 23.08
C ALA A 318 -3.97 43.50 21.83
N SER A 319 -4.34 42.79 20.75
CA SER A 319 -3.55 42.74 19.51
C SER A 319 -3.69 44.04 18.71
N TRP A 320 -2.56 44.62 18.31
CA TRP A 320 -2.52 45.91 17.60
C TRP A 320 -2.49 45.77 16.06
N ASP A 321 -1.97 44.67 15.52
CA ASP A 321 -2.03 44.36 14.09
C ASP A 321 -2.14 42.85 13.79
N LEU A 322 -2.15 42.50 12.49
CA LEU A 322 -2.22 41.11 12.02
C LEU A 322 -0.93 40.31 12.27
N CYS A 323 0.24 40.96 12.27
CA CYS A 323 1.52 40.32 12.58
C CYS A 323 1.60 39.93 14.06
N ASP A 324 1.08 40.78 14.94
CA ASP A 324 0.93 40.49 16.36
C ASP A 324 -0.10 39.38 16.60
N THR A 325 -1.25 39.40 15.91
CA THR A 325 -2.23 38.30 15.94
C THR A 325 -1.61 36.96 15.52
N ASP A 326 -0.85 36.91 14.42
CA ASP A 326 -0.12 35.70 14.01
C ASP A 326 0.90 35.26 15.07
N SER A 327 1.61 36.21 15.68
CA SER A 327 2.58 35.94 16.75
C SER A 327 1.91 35.38 18.00
N ILE A 328 0.77 35.93 18.43
CA ILE A 328 -0.04 35.46 19.55
C ILE A 328 -0.57 34.04 19.28
N LEU A 329 -1.14 33.80 18.09
CA LEU A 329 -1.67 32.48 17.70
C LEU A 329 -0.56 31.42 17.60
N PHE A 330 0.61 31.79 17.06
CA PHE A 330 1.77 30.92 16.98
C PHE A 330 2.39 30.66 18.37
N GLY A 331 2.47 31.68 19.23
CA GLY A 331 2.89 31.57 20.63
C GLY A 331 1.99 30.64 21.44
N ALA A 332 0.68 30.74 21.28
CA ALA A 332 -0.27 29.82 21.90
C ALA A 332 -0.07 28.37 21.43
N ALA A 333 0.11 28.15 20.13
CA ALA A 333 0.40 26.82 19.58
C ALA A 333 1.77 26.27 20.05
N LEU A 334 2.76 27.15 20.28
CA LEU A 334 4.06 26.82 20.87
C LEU A 334 3.94 26.45 22.36
N ALA A 335 3.16 27.19 23.15
CA ALA A 335 2.87 26.90 24.55
C ALA A 335 2.17 25.54 24.71
N VAL A 336 1.15 25.25 23.89
CA VAL A 336 0.50 23.93 23.83
C VAL A 336 1.53 22.83 23.52
N CYS A 337 2.50 23.07 22.62
CA CYS A 337 3.58 22.11 22.35
C CYS A 337 4.49 21.89 23.58
N ARG A 338 4.81 22.95 24.34
CA ARG A 338 5.62 22.89 25.57
C ARG A 338 4.92 22.07 26.66
N ILE A 339 3.67 22.39 26.98
CA ILE A 339 2.86 21.74 28.03
C ILE A 339 2.58 20.25 27.71
N ILE A 340 2.56 19.88 26.43
CA ILE A 340 2.41 18.48 25.97
C ILE A 340 3.77 17.73 25.91
N GLY A 341 4.91 18.42 26.06
CA GLY A 341 6.24 17.83 25.92
C GLY A 341 6.60 17.45 24.47
N ALA A 342 5.99 18.13 23.48
CA ALA A 342 6.16 17.82 22.08
C ALA A 342 7.52 18.30 21.55
N LYS A 343 8.29 17.42 20.94
CA LYS A 343 9.64 17.72 20.42
C LYS A 343 9.56 18.68 19.22
N LEU A 344 9.82 19.96 19.49
CA LEU A 344 9.94 21.03 18.50
C LEU A 344 11.14 20.78 17.58
N SER A 345 11.00 21.05 16.28
CA SER A 345 12.10 20.92 15.32
C SER A 345 12.71 22.28 14.99
N THR A 346 13.98 22.47 15.34
CA THR A 346 14.80 23.64 14.95
C THR A 346 14.81 23.79 13.43
N ALA A 347 14.70 25.03 12.93
CA ALA A 347 14.43 25.32 11.51
C ALA A 347 15.43 24.68 10.51
N GLY A 348 16.70 24.52 10.91
CA GLY A 348 17.75 23.93 10.06
C GLY A 348 17.70 22.40 9.88
N ARG A 349 16.94 21.65 10.69
CA ARG A 349 16.89 20.16 10.59
C ARG A 349 15.75 19.67 9.71
N THR A 350 15.84 19.99 8.42
CA THR A 350 15.09 19.28 7.38
C THR A 350 15.59 17.84 7.21
N THR A 351 15.21 16.97 8.15
CA THR A 351 15.12 15.52 7.90
C THR A 351 13.94 15.25 6.96
N GLY A 352 14.00 15.84 5.77
CA GLY A 352 13.11 15.51 4.67
C GLY A 352 13.17 14.01 4.46
N GLN A 353 12.00 13.36 4.42
CA GLN A 353 11.92 11.91 4.25
C GLN A 353 12.67 11.53 2.97
N SER A 354 13.86 10.96 3.11
CA SER A 354 14.70 10.54 2.00
C SER A 354 13.85 9.71 1.05
N SER A 355 13.67 10.19 -0.18
CA SER A 355 12.66 9.66 -1.11
C SER A 355 12.96 8.19 -1.38
N ALA A 356 12.27 7.30 -0.64
CA ALA A 356 12.79 5.98 -0.32
C ALA A 356 13.14 5.23 -1.60
N ILE A 357 14.43 4.92 -1.78
CA ILE A 357 14.95 4.37 -3.03
C ILE A 357 14.12 3.13 -3.36
N PRO A 358 13.40 3.09 -4.50
CA PRO A 358 12.43 2.04 -4.75
C PRO A 358 13.06 0.66 -4.67
N ALA A 359 12.41 -0.30 -3.99
CA ALA A 359 13.00 -1.62 -3.72
C ALA A 359 13.36 -2.43 -4.98
N TRP A 360 12.87 -2.07 -6.17
CA TRP A 360 13.38 -2.62 -7.44
C TRP A 360 14.80 -2.12 -7.77
N ARG A 361 15.09 -0.84 -7.51
CA ARG A 361 16.37 -0.19 -7.80
C ARG A 361 17.47 -0.75 -6.90
N THR A 362 17.24 -0.75 -5.59
CA THR A 362 18.16 -1.32 -4.59
C THR A 362 18.50 -2.79 -4.89
N ARG A 363 17.51 -3.61 -5.28
CA ARG A 363 17.74 -5.02 -5.66
C ARG A 363 18.64 -5.17 -6.89
N ILE A 364 18.52 -4.29 -7.89
CA ILE A 364 19.38 -4.33 -9.09
C ILE A 364 20.78 -3.78 -8.77
N GLU A 365 20.89 -2.69 -7.99
CA GLU A 365 22.16 -2.15 -7.51
C GLU A 365 22.94 -3.19 -6.68
N GLN A 366 22.26 -3.94 -5.80
CA GLN A 366 22.85 -5.07 -5.06
C GLN A 366 23.27 -6.26 -5.95
N ARG A 367 22.64 -6.47 -7.12
CA ARG A 367 23.08 -7.46 -8.11
C ARG A 367 24.36 -6.98 -8.81
N ILE A 368 24.40 -5.71 -9.23
CA ILE A 368 25.59 -5.07 -9.81
C ILE A 368 26.76 -5.10 -8.83
N ALA A 369 26.54 -4.75 -7.55
CA ALA A 369 27.59 -4.77 -6.52
C ALA A 369 28.15 -6.19 -6.29
N ARG A 370 27.29 -7.20 -6.16
CA ARG A 370 27.73 -8.61 -6.03
C ARG A 370 28.49 -9.10 -7.25
N ALA A 371 28.06 -8.74 -8.47
CA ALA A 371 28.77 -9.10 -9.70
C ALA A 371 30.14 -8.40 -9.82
N ARG A 372 30.25 -7.10 -9.49
CA ARG A 372 31.53 -6.37 -9.43
C ARG A 372 32.50 -7.01 -8.44
N ALA A 373 32.02 -7.32 -7.23
CA ALA A 373 32.81 -8.01 -6.21
C ALA A 373 33.20 -9.44 -6.62
N LEU A 374 32.41 -10.11 -7.47
CA LEU A 374 32.79 -11.40 -8.05
C LEU A 374 33.86 -11.23 -9.14
N ILE A 375 33.68 -10.33 -10.10
CA ILE A 375 34.67 -9.99 -11.14
C ILE A 375 36.04 -9.70 -10.50
N GLY A 376 36.10 -8.86 -9.46
CA GLY A 376 37.36 -8.57 -8.76
C GLY A 376 38.06 -9.83 -8.22
N ARG A 377 37.31 -10.78 -7.65
CA ARG A 377 37.87 -12.04 -7.14
C ARG A 377 38.28 -13.01 -8.26
N LEU A 378 37.57 -13.03 -9.39
CA LEU A 378 37.97 -13.78 -10.59
C LEU A 378 39.27 -13.20 -11.20
N ILE A 379 39.41 -11.87 -11.23
CA ILE A 379 40.64 -11.19 -11.68
C ILE A 379 41.81 -11.51 -10.74
N CYS A 380 41.63 -11.42 -9.41
CA CYS A 380 42.69 -11.79 -8.46
C CYS A 380 43.13 -13.26 -8.60
N PHE A 381 42.20 -14.18 -8.88
CA PHE A 381 42.56 -15.58 -9.13
C PHE A 381 43.34 -15.74 -10.45
N ARG A 382 42.91 -15.06 -11.52
CA ARG A 382 43.63 -15.02 -12.80
C ARG A 382 45.03 -14.40 -12.67
N SER A 383 45.23 -13.44 -11.76
CA SER A 383 46.55 -12.89 -11.42
C SER A 383 47.34 -13.73 -10.40
N GLY A 384 47.08 -15.04 -10.33
CA GLY A 384 47.85 -16.01 -9.52
C GLY A 384 47.49 -16.09 -8.04
N ASN A 385 46.47 -15.37 -7.53
CA ASN A 385 46.16 -15.38 -6.10
C ASN A 385 45.33 -16.61 -5.68
N THR A 386 46.03 -17.65 -5.25
CA THR A 386 45.48 -18.97 -4.87
C THR A 386 44.98 -19.06 -3.41
N ARG A 387 44.83 -17.94 -2.68
CA ARG A 387 44.35 -17.95 -1.28
C ARG A 387 43.02 -18.71 -1.14
N PRO A 388 42.84 -19.62 -0.16
CA PRO A 388 41.67 -20.51 -0.09
C PRO A 388 40.29 -19.83 -0.13
N ARG A 389 40.15 -18.62 0.43
CA ARG A 389 38.91 -17.83 0.35
C ARG A 389 38.57 -17.40 -1.08
N ILE A 390 39.57 -17.09 -1.91
CA ILE A 390 39.40 -16.78 -3.33
C ILE A 390 39.02 -18.07 -4.07
N VAL A 391 39.82 -19.14 -3.93
CA VAL A 391 39.56 -20.44 -4.59
C VAL A 391 38.16 -20.97 -4.29
N ARG A 392 37.70 -20.91 -3.03
CA ARG A 392 36.32 -21.26 -2.64
C ARG A 392 35.28 -20.38 -3.36
N THR A 393 35.54 -19.08 -3.49
CA THR A 393 34.64 -18.16 -4.21
C THR A 393 34.59 -18.46 -5.71
N VAL A 394 35.73 -18.76 -6.35
CA VAL A 394 35.77 -19.15 -7.77
C VAL A 394 35.03 -20.47 -7.99
N ARG A 395 35.25 -21.48 -7.12
CA ARG A 395 34.51 -22.75 -7.16
C ARG A 395 32.99 -22.55 -7.04
N MET A 396 32.54 -21.62 -6.19
CA MET A 396 31.12 -21.26 -6.07
C MET A 396 30.59 -20.49 -7.30
N ALA A 397 31.44 -19.81 -8.06
CA ALA A 397 31.06 -19.06 -9.27
C ALA A 397 30.75 -19.95 -10.49
N PHE A 398 31.25 -21.19 -10.45
CA PHE A 398 31.02 -22.26 -11.42
C PHE A 398 30.23 -23.45 -10.81
N ALA A 399 29.62 -23.28 -9.63
CA ALA A 399 28.80 -24.32 -9.03
C ALA A 399 27.60 -24.65 -9.93
N GLY A 400 27.37 -25.94 -10.20
CA GLY A 400 26.39 -26.41 -11.19
C GLY A 400 26.88 -26.37 -12.65
N THR A 401 28.14 -25.99 -12.90
CA THR A 401 28.78 -26.06 -14.23
C THR A 401 29.85 -27.16 -14.22
N SER A 402 30.09 -27.84 -15.36
CA SER A 402 31.10 -28.90 -15.55
C SER A 402 32.57 -28.41 -15.56
N VAL A 403 32.84 -27.24 -14.96
CA VAL A 403 34.14 -26.57 -14.96
C VAL A 403 34.92 -26.92 -13.70
N SER A 404 36.03 -27.62 -13.86
CA SER A 404 36.98 -27.87 -12.77
C SER A 404 38.15 -26.88 -12.82
N LEU A 405 38.59 -26.44 -11.65
CA LEU A 405 39.74 -25.54 -11.49
C LEU A 405 41.08 -26.16 -11.95
N SER A 406 41.11 -27.46 -12.19
CA SER A 406 42.26 -28.21 -12.70
C SER A 406 42.27 -28.41 -14.22
N GLN A 407 41.26 -27.93 -14.96
CA GLN A 407 41.23 -28.01 -16.42
C GLN A 407 42.19 -26.98 -17.04
N PRO A 408 42.90 -27.29 -18.14
CA PRO A 408 43.86 -26.37 -18.76
C PRO A 408 43.20 -25.11 -19.35
N ASP A 409 41.93 -25.22 -19.77
CA ASP A 409 41.14 -24.12 -20.35
C ASP A 409 40.49 -23.18 -19.30
N ILE A 410 40.77 -23.39 -18.01
CA ILE A 410 40.17 -22.61 -16.90
C ILE A 410 40.40 -21.09 -17.06
N MET A 411 41.52 -20.66 -17.63
CA MET A 411 41.82 -19.23 -17.85
C MET A 411 40.97 -18.60 -18.96
N GLN A 412 40.56 -19.38 -19.97
CA GLN A 412 39.60 -18.95 -20.98
C GLN A 412 38.19 -18.86 -20.36
N LYS A 413 37.74 -19.92 -19.69
CA LYS A 413 36.44 -19.97 -18.98
C LYS A 413 36.28 -18.87 -17.92
N LEU A 414 37.37 -18.49 -17.24
CA LEU A 414 37.42 -17.33 -16.34
C LEU A 414 37.24 -16.00 -17.09
N THR A 415 37.79 -15.87 -18.29
CA THR A 415 37.65 -14.67 -19.12
C THR A 415 36.20 -14.53 -19.61
N GLU A 416 35.63 -15.61 -20.15
CA GLU A 416 34.23 -15.70 -20.58
C GLU A 416 33.28 -15.38 -19.42
N ARG A 417 33.51 -15.94 -18.23
CA ARG A 417 32.70 -15.66 -17.03
C ARG A 417 32.86 -14.24 -16.49
N ILE A 418 34.04 -13.63 -16.64
CA ILE A 418 34.22 -12.20 -16.34
C ILE A 418 33.39 -11.35 -17.32
N ASP A 419 33.33 -11.72 -18.60
CA ASP A 419 32.59 -10.95 -19.60
C ASP A 419 31.07 -11.12 -19.49
N ASP A 420 30.56 -12.33 -19.25
CA ASP A 420 29.15 -12.58 -18.82
C ASP A 420 28.73 -11.62 -17.71
N LEU A 421 29.55 -11.48 -16.67
CA LEU A 421 29.26 -10.61 -15.54
C LEU A 421 29.33 -9.12 -15.93
N LYS A 422 30.23 -8.69 -16.83
CA LYS A 422 30.23 -7.32 -17.38
C LYS A 422 28.99 -7.03 -18.21
N GLN A 423 28.64 -7.92 -19.14
CA GLN A 423 27.46 -7.80 -20.00
C GLN A 423 26.19 -7.73 -19.16
N ARG A 424 26.07 -8.56 -18.12
CA ARG A 424 24.94 -8.54 -17.17
C ARG A 424 24.91 -7.27 -16.33
N ILE A 425 26.05 -6.73 -15.89
CA ILE A 425 26.13 -5.40 -15.25
C ILE A 425 25.64 -4.31 -16.21
N ALA A 426 26.05 -4.33 -17.48
CA ALA A 426 25.61 -3.36 -18.48
C ALA A 426 24.09 -3.46 -18.76
N ALA A 427 23.55 -4.68 -18.89
CA ALA A 427 22.12 -4.93 -19.05
C ALA A 427 21.30 -4.49 -17.81
N TRP A 428 21.81 -4.71 -16.60
CA TRP A 428 21.19 -4.22 -15.36
C TRP A 428 21.26 -2.69 -15.25
N GLY A 429 22.34 -2.05 -15.69
CA GLY A 429 22.44 -0.59 -15.81
C GLY A 429 21.42 -0.02 -16.81
N LYS A 430 21.30 -0.61 -18.01
CA LYS A 430 20.26 -0.28 -19.00
C LYS A 430 18.84 -0.50 -18.45
N ARG A 431 18.62 -1.47 -17.56
CA ARG A 431 17.33 -1.69 -16.87
C ARG A 431 17.05 -0.61 -15.82
N ILE A 432 18.04 -0.19 -15.03
CA ILE A 432 17.88 0.91 -14.06
C ILE A 432 17.50 2.21 -14.76
N ARG A 433 18.17 2.56 -15.88
CA ARG A 433 17.85 3.77 -16.67
C ARG A 433 16.37 3.79 -17.11
N ARG A 434 15.95 2.81 -17.92
CA ARG A 434 14.56 2.66 -18.40
C ARG A 434 13.51 2.63 -17.28
N TYR A 435 13.80 1.99 -16.16
CA TYR A 435 12.86 1.94 -15.03
C TYR A 435 12.84 3.26 -14.24
N THR A 436 13.94 4.03 -14.22
CA THR A 436 13.98 5.38 -13.65
C THR A 436 13.19 6.34 -14.53
N GLU A 437 13.44 6.35 -15.84
CA GLU A 437 12.71 7.15 -16.84
C GLU A 437 11.19 6.90 -16.78
N ARG A 438 10.77 5.63 -16.80
CA ARG A 438 9.35 5.26 -16.68
C ARG A 438 8.75 5.66 -15.31
N PHE A 439 9.54 5.61 -14.23
CA PHE A 439 9.10 6.03 -12.90
C PHE A 439 9.02 7.55 -12.77
N THR A 440 9.93 8.32 -13.37
CA THR A 440 9.83 9.79 -13.41
C THR A 440 8.63 10.22 -14.24
N TRP A 441 8.43 9.69 -15.46
CA TRP A 441 7.26 9.98 -16.28
C TRP A 441 5.95 9.60 -15.59
N PHE A 442 5.87 8.43 -14.97
CA PHE A 442 4.68 8.03 -14.21
C PHE A 442 4.36 9.01 -13.06
N ASN A 443 5.38 9.46 -12.32
CA ASN A 443 5.18 10.43 -11.24
C ASN A 443 4.86 11.83 -11.77
N GLN A 444 5.48 12.26 -12.87
CA GLN A 444 5.22 13.55 -13.51
C GLN A 444 3.80 13.60 -14.08
N ASN A 445 3.36 12.57 -14.81
CA ASN A 445 2.01 12.50 -15.37
C ASN A 445 0.94 12.42 -14.28
N ARG A 446 1.20 11.67 -13.19
CA ARG A 446 0.30 11.62 -12.03
C ARG A 446 0.26 12.97 -11.28
N LEU A 447 1.39 13.67 -11.18
CA LEU A 447 1.45 15.01 -10.60
C LEU A 447 0.71 16.02 -11.49
N PHE A 448 0.88 15.96 -12.81
CA PHE A 448 0.11 16.78 -13.76
C PHE A 448 -1.40 16.59 -13.62
N GLN A 449 -1.86 15.34 -13.48
CA GLN A 449 -3.28 15.03 -13.30
C GLN A 449 -3.87 15.50 -11.95
N SER A 450 -3.03 15.76 -10.93
CA SER A 450 -3.51 16.14 -9.58
C SER A 450 -3.20 17.59 -9.18
N ASP A 451 -2.07 18.13 -9.64
CA ASP A 451 -1.53 19.44 -9.26
C ASP A 451 -0.51 19.90 -10.31
N GLN A 452 -1.02 20.42 -11.44
CA GLN A 452 -0.20 20.95 -12.53
C GLN A 452 0.77 22.04 -12.04
N LYS A 453 0.29 22.95 -11.18
CA LYS A 453 1.09 24.07 -10.64
C LYS A 453 2.32 23.58 -9.89
N ARG A 454 2.21 22.48 -9.14
CA ARG A 454 3.34 21.85 -8.45
C ARG A 454 4.26 21.06 -9.37
N LEU A 455 3.78 20.53 -10.50
CA LEU A 455 4.67 19.98 -11.53
C LEU A 455 5.53 21.10 -12.14
N TYR A 456 4.94 22.18 -12.64
CA TYR A 456 5.68 23.28 -13.24
C TYR A 456 6.70 23.89 -12.25
N LYS A 457 6.27 24.18 -11.01
CA LYS A 457 7.18 24.61 -9.91
C LYS A 457 8.27 23.61 -9.50
N SER A 458 8.18 22.35 -9.94
CA SER A 458 9.24 21.34 -9.76
C SER A 458 10.19 21.24 -10.96
N LEU A 459 9.76 21.70 -12.14
CA LEU A 459 10.56 21.78 -13.38
C LEU A 459 11.32 23.11 -13.49
N GLU A 460 10.73 24.21 -13.01
CA GLU A 460 11.34 25.56 -12.91
C GLU A 460 12.58 25.60 -12.01
N ARG A 461 12.70 24.64 -11.08
CA ARG A 461 13.80 24.52 -10.12
C ARG A 461 14.98 23.75 -10.71
N PRO A 462 15.75 24.39 -11.61
CA PRO A 462 17.16 24.56 -11.28
C PRO A 462 17.64 26.00 -11.18
N MET A 463 16.94 27.00 -11.73
CA MET A 463 17.63 28.29 -12.06
C MET A 463 16.86 29.60 -11.80
N VAL A 464 15.54 29.60 -11.58
CA VAL A 464 14.80 30.85 -11.32
C VAL A 464 14.20 30.87 -9.91
N SER A 465 14.89 31.53 -8.99
CA SER A 465 14.27 32.03 -7.76
C SER A 465 13.37 33.22 -8.13
N GLY A 466 12.05 33.02 -8.07
CA GLY A 466 11.07 34.05 -8.43
C GLY A 466 11.00 35.20 -7.43
N THR A 467 11.94 36.14 -7.54
CA THR A 467 11.94 37.45 -6.85
C THR A 467 11.49 38.60 -7.75
N GLY A 468 11.16 38.31 -9.02
CA GLY A 468 10.55 39.28 -9.92
C GLY A 468 9.14 39.69 -9.44
N PRO A 469 8.69 40.93 -9.75
CA PRO A 469 7.33 41.36 -9.44
C PRO A 469 6.31 40.45 -10.14
N VAL A 470 5.11 40.35 -9.56
CA VAL A 470 4.00 39.62 -10.17
C VAL A 470 3.67 40.26 -11.52
N THR A 471 3.86 39.51 -12.61
CA THR A 471 3.63 40.00 -13.98
C THR A 471 2.18 40.43 -14.17
N ASN A 472 1.95 41.58 -14.79
CA ASN A 472 0.60 42.08 -14.99
C ASN A 472 -0.16 41.15 -15.96
N GLN A 473 -1.49 41.09 -15.82
CA GLN A 473 -2.35 40.39 -16.77
C GLN A 473 -2.19 40.97 -18.18
N ALA A 474 -2.01 42.30 -18.30
CA ALA A 474 -1.73 42.97 -19.57
C ALA A 474 -0.45 42.46 -20.23
N ASP A 475 0.68 42.46 -19.51
CA ASP A 475 1.99 42.00 -20.01
C ASP A 475 1.93 40.52 -20.42
N THR A 476 1.24 39.71 -19.62
CA THR A 476 1.06 38.27 -19.87
C THR A 476 0.25 38.05 -21.16
N VAL A 477 -0.83 38.81 -21.37
CA VAL A 477 -1.62 38.76 -22.59
C VAL A 477 -0.82 39.28 -23.79
N ALA A 478 -0.03 40.35 -23.64
CA ALA A 478 0.81 40.89 -24.71
C ALA A 478 1.87 39.88 -25.18
N PHE A 479 2.54 39.20 -24.25
CA PHE A 479 3.53 38.15 -24.53
C PHE A 479 2.93 36.98 -25.32
N TRP A 480 1.79 36.42 -24.88
CA TRP A 480 1.15 35.35 -25.64
C TRP A 480 0.56 35.85 -26.97
N ARG A 481 0.17 37.13 -27.04
CA ARG A 481 -0.35 37.74 -28.26
C ARG A 481 0.73 37.88 -29.34
N SER A 482 1.94 38.34 -29.05
CA SER A 482 3.01 38.36 -30.06
C SER A 482 3.35 36.94 -30.51
N LEU A 483 3.51 36.00 -29.58
CA LEU A 483 3.89 34.61 -29.89
C LEU A 483 2.87 33.85 -30.77
N TRP A 484 1.57 34.19 -30.71
CA TRP A 484 0.50 33.48 -31.42
C TRP A 484 -0.27 34.30 -32.46
N SER A 485 -0.16 35.64 -32.47
CA SER A 485 -0.87 36.52 -33.42
C SER A 485 0.02 37.10 -34.51
N GLU A 486 1.34 37.05 -34.34
CA GLU A 486 2.27 37.34 -35.43
C GLU A 486 2.40 36.08 -36.31
N PRO A 487 2.08 36.14 -37.62
CA PRO A 487 2.24 35.00 -38.51
C PRO A 487 3.72 34.77 -38.82
N VAL A 488 4.41 34.08 -37.91
CA VAL A 488 5.78 33.65 -38.12
C VAL A 488 5.80 32.64 -39.27
N ASN A 489 6.36 33.03 -40.40
CA ASN A 489 6.71 32.10 -41.48
C ASN A 489 7.69 31.08 -40.93
N HIS A 490 7.20 29.89 -40.59
CA HIS A 490 8.06 28.81 -40.11
C HIS A 490 8.95 28.38 -41.27
N ASN A 491 10.26 28.62 -41.14
CA ASN A 491 11.23 28.00 -42.02
C ASN A 491 11.28 26.51 -41.66
N GLU A 492 10.41 25.73 -42.29
CA GLU A 492 10.53 24.28 -42.41
C GLU A 492 11.84 23.99 -43.13
N GLY A 493 12.94 23.99 -42.35
CA GLY A 493 14.28 23.97 -42.91
C GLY A 493 14.53 22.76 -43.79
N LEU A 494 15.61 22.82 -44.57
CA LEU A 494 16.00 21.92 -45.67
C LEU A 494 15.91 20.39 -45.38
N TRP A 495 15.67 19.96 -44.14
CA TRP A 495 15.29 18.59 -43.82
C TRP A 495 14.05 18.11 -44.58
N THR A 496 13.07 18.98 -44.86
CA THR A 496 11.88 18.64 -45.67
C THR A 496 12.26 18.30 -47.11
N GLU A 497 13.10 19.13 -47.74
CA GLU A 497 13.66 18.90 -49.08
C GLU A 497 14.59 17.67 -49.11
N VAL A 498 15.37 17.44 -48.05
CA VAL A 498 16.23 16.25 -47.89
C VAL A 498 15.40 14.98 -47.73
N VAL A 499 14.29 15.01 -46.99
CA VAL A 499 13.36 13.86 -46.91
C VAL A 499 12.62 13.68 -48.24
N ALA A 500 12.14 14.74 -48.88
CA ALA A 500 11.48 14.67 -50.18
C ALA A 500 12.40 14.09 -51.27
N SER A 501 13.68 14.48 -51.30
CA SER A 501 14.67 13.93 -52.24
C SER A 501 15.12 12.51 -51.90
N GLN A 502 15.16 12.11 -50.62
CA GLN A 502 15.32 10.71 -50.21
C GLN A 502 14.10 9.86 -50.62
N CYS A 503 12.89 10.40 -50.51
CA CYS A 503 11.64 9.74 -50.89
C CYS A 503 11.39 9.75 -52.40
N ALA A 504 11.97 10.67 -53.18
CA ALA A 504 11.80 10.74 -54.63
C ALA A 504 12.32 9.49 -55.38
N GLY A 505 13.24 8.74 -54.77
CA GLY A 505 13.70 7.44 -55.27
C GLY A 505 12.86 6.24 -54.80
N ILE A 506 11.86 6.45 -53.94
CA ILE A 506 10.97 5.40 -53.44
C ILE A 506 9.74 5.34 -54.36
N THR A 507 9.63 4.25 -55.13
CA THR A 507 8.42 3.99 -55.92
C THR A 507 7.20 3.94 -54.99
N PRO A 508 6.10 4.68 -55.28
CA PRO A 508 4.89 4.58 -54.47
C PRO A 508 4.38 3.14 -54.49
N MET A 509 4.03 2.61 -53.31
CA MET A 509 3.65 1.21 -53.15
C MET A 509 2.36 0.91 -53.92
N ASP A 510 2.43 -0.04 -54.85
CA ASP A 510 1.26 -0.53 -55.59
C ASP A 510 0.17 -1.07 -54.65
N PRO A 511 -1.12 -1.05 -55.06
CA PRO A 511 -2.23 -1.51 -54.21
C PRO A 511 -2.07 -2.96 -53.73
N VAL A 512 -1.66 -3.12 -52.46
CA VAL A 512 -1.32 -4.42 -51.85
C VAL A 512 -2.56 -5.32 -51.75
N THR A 513 -2.73 -6.15 -52.76
CA THR A 513 -3.82 -7.14 -52.84
C THR A 513 -3.34 -8.44 -52.19
N ILE A 514 -3.58 -8.58 -50.89
CA ILE A 514 -3.15 -9.77 -50.11
C ILE A 514 -3.88 -11.01 -50.63
N THR A 515 -3.14 -11.96 -51.21
CA THR A 515 -3.70 -13.21 -51.71
C THR A 515 -3.73 -14.30 -50.62
N PRO A 516 -4.53 -15.37 -50.79
CA PRO A 516 -4.48 -16.53 -49.88
C PRO A 516 -3.09 -17.19 -49.80
N ASP A 517 -2.33 -17.16 -50.91
CA ASP A 517 -0.98 -17.73 -50.97
C ASP A 517 0.05 -16.91 -50.19
N ASP A 518 -0.09 -15.58 -50.14
CA ASP A 518 0.76 -14.72 -49.28
C ASP A 518 0.59 -15.08 -47.79
N VAL A 519 -0.65 -15.36 -47.37
CA VAL A 519 -0.97 -15.80 -46.01
C VAL A 519 -0.38 -17.19 -45.75
N ALA A 520 -0.52 -18.13 -46.69
CA ALA A 520 0.06 -19.46 -46.58
C ALA A 520 1.61 -19.42 -46.53
N GLU A 521 2.24 -18.56 -47.32
CA GLU A 521 3.68 -18.31 -47.33
C GLU A 521 4.18 -17.72 -46.01
N ALA A 522 3.47 -16.72 -45.47
CA ALA A 522 3.78 -16.11 -44.17
C ALA A 522 3.68 -17.14 -43.03
N VAL A 523 2.63 -17.96 -43.00
CA VAL A 523 2.46 -19.05 -42.02
C VAL A 523 3.58 -20.11 -42.15
N ARG A 524 3.97 -20.48 -43.38
CA ARG A 524 5.09 -21.41 -43.60
C ARG A 524 6.41 -20.86 -43.06
N ARG A 525 6.68 -19.57 -43.31
CA ARG A 525 7.90 -18.90 -42.84
C ARG A 525 7.91 -18.72 -41.32
N ALA A 526 6.78 -18.38 -40.70
CA ALA A 526 6.66 -18.29 -39.23
C ALA A 526 7.10 -19.60 -38.53
N ARG A 527 6.77 -20.77 -39.10
CA ARG A 527 7.18 -22.09 -38.56
C ARG A 527 8.70 -22.34 -38.58
N THR A 528 9.49 -21.52 -39.28
CA THR A 528 10.97 -21.63 -39.35
C THR A 528 11.70 -20.72 -38.35
N GLY A 529 10.98 -20.09 -37.41
CA GLY A 529 11.58 -19.37 -36.28
C GLY A 529 12.30 -18.06 -36.63
N LYS A 530 12.27 -17.63 -37.91
CA LYS A 530 12.92 -16.42 -38.39
C LYS A 530 11.90 -15.41 -38.93
N VAL A 531 10.94 -15.06 -38.07
CA VAL A 531 10.10 -13.87 -38.27
C VAL A 531 11.02 -12.66 -38.29
N ARG A 532 11.24 -12.11 -39.49
CA ARG A 532 11.78 -10.77 -39.66
C ARG A 532 10.61 -9.83 -39.44
N ASP A 533 10.73 -8.88 -38.51
CA ASP A 533 9.60 -8.06 -38.06
C ASP A 533 8.89 -7.34 -39.20
N LEU A 534 7.70 -7.80 -39.59
CA LEU A 534 6.87 -7.16 -40.62
C LEU A 534 6.40 -5.76 -40.20
N THR A 535 6.46 -5.43 -38.90
CA THR A 535 6.28 -4.06 -38.41
C THR A 535 7.33 -3.08 -38.93
N GLY A 536 8.47 -3.56 -39.45
CA GLY A 536 9.47 -2.72 -40.13
C GLY A 536 9.06 -2.21 -41.52
N CYS A 537 7.97 -2.72 -42.10
CA CYS A 537 7.46 -2.30 -43.42
C CYS A 537 6.10 -1.58 -43.35
N ILE A 538 5.61 -1.26 -42.14
CA ILE A 538 4.31 -0.61 -41.91
C ILE A 538 4.49 0.78 -41.23
N THR A 539 5.73 1.18 -40.95
CA THR A 539 6.07 2.50 -40.36
C THR A 539 6.53 3.54 -41.39
N THR A 540 6.08 3.41 -42.64
CA THR A 540 6.20 4.44 -43.69
C THR A 540 4.84 4.60 -44.36
N GLY A 541 4.01 5.46 -43.74
CA GLY A 541 2.64 5.80 -44.12
C GLY A 541 2.11 6.88 -43.19
#